data_AF-A0A529Y527-F1
#
_entry.id   AF-A0A529Y527-F1
#
_cell.length_a   1.000
_cell.length_b   1.000
_cell.length_c   1.000
_cell.angle_alpha   90.00
_cell.angle_beta   90.00
_cell.angle_gamma   90.00
#
_symmetry.space_group_name_H-M   'P 1'
#
loop_
_entity.id
_entity.type
_entity.pdbx_description
1 polymer ?
#
loop_
_entity_poly.entity_id
_entity_poly.type
_entity_poly.pdbx_seq_one_letter_code
_entity_poly.pdbx_strand_id
1 'polypeptide(L)'
;VAHAGILVLLVILKDAGFTGVRNLVSTTLHRKWRGWLDNQFNQALLDGNHTHFHAQHGSAASGIVAPDNIDQRIQESIKDMTGGAIGLAMGVLGVATSLYFIGENLIGSSVEVKGLEFLGGYGTAVLAFLAVAIYVPLNTWIAVKLGRLLERLNVRMQQAEGSYRSELITFLRRSFHVAASHGEDVQKSMHDRLYVDIDKTWGRLNIVNTSYTSFELIYNFVGARIVAYAPGL
;
A
#
# COMPACT_ATOMS: atom_id res chain seq x y z
N VAL A 1 -25.94 -35.38 -12.64
CA VAL A 1 -26.24 -34.49 -11.47
C VAL A 1 -25.33 -34.79 -10.28
N ALA A 2 -25.15 -36.05 -9.86
CA ALA A 2 -24.29 -36.42 -8.72
C ALA A 2 -22.81 -36.00 -8.85
N HIS A 3 -22.19 -36.16 -10.02
CA HIS A 3 -20.78 -35.78 -10.24
C HIS A 3 -20.54 -34.26 -10.21
N ALA A 4 -21.50 -33.46 -10.67
CA ALA A 4 -21.42 -32.00 -10.59
C ALA A 4 -21.49 -31.51 -9.14
N GLY A 5 -22.33 -32.13 -8.31
CA GLY A 5 -22.40 -31.82 -6.87
C GLY A 5 -21.11 -32.12 -6.12
N ILE A 6 -20.45 -33.25 -6.44
CA ILE A 6 -19.16 -33.63 -5.83
C ILE A 6 -18.04 -32.65 -6.22
N LEU A 7 -17.99 -32.23 -7.49
CA LEU A 7 -17.01 -31.24 -7.95
C LEU A 7 -17.19 -29.89 -7.27
N VAL A 8 -18.42 -29.39 -7.15
CA VAL A 8 -18.72 -28.14 -6.43
C VAL A 8 -18.30 -28.25 -4.97
N LEU A 9 -18.59 -29.38 -4.32
CA LEU A 9 -18.23 -29.60 -2.93
C LEU A 9 -16.71 -29.65 -2.72
N LEU A 10 -15.97 -30.30 -3.63
CA LEU A 10 -14.51 -30.32 -3.62
C LEU A 10 -13.91 -28.92 -3.84
N VAL A 11 -14.47 -28.12 -4.74
CA VAL A 11 -14.02 -26.75 -4.98
C VAL A 11 -14.25 -25.88 -3.74
N ILE A 12 -15.44 -25.96 -3.14
CA ILE A 12 -15.75 -25.22 -1.90
C ILE A 12 -14.82 -25.63 -0.77
N LEU A 13 -14.59 -26.94 -0.59
CA LEU A 13 -13.75 -27.45 0.49
C LEU A 13 -12.28 -27.06 0.30
N LYS A 14 -11.78 -27.13 -0.95
CA LYS A 14 -10.45 -26.64 -1.34
C LYS A 14 -10.32 -25.15 -1.08
N ASP A 15 -11.24 -24.34 -1.60
CA ASP A 15 -11.13 -22.88 -1.55
C ASP A 15 -11.36 -22.36 -0.13
N ALA A 16 -12.37 -22.85 0.59
CA ALA A 16 -12.60 -22.45 1.99
C ALA A 16 -11.48 -22.94 2.92
N GLY A 17 -11.02 -24.19 2.75
CA GLY A 17 -9.95 -24.76 3.56
C GLY A 17 -8.62 -24.07 3.33
N PHE A 18 -8.21 -23.93 2.06
CA PHE A 18 -6.97 -23.24 1.70
C PHE A 18 -7.00 -21.77 2.12
N THR A 19 -8.11 -21.06 1.84
CA THR A 19 -8.24 -19.64 2.22
C THR A 19 -8.23 -19.46 3.74
N GLY A 20 -8.92 -20.34 4.48
CA GLY A 20 -8.95 -20.32 5.94
C GLY A 20 -7.57 -20.56 6.55
N VAL A 21 -6.88 -21.62 6.13
CA VAL A 21 -5.51 -21.95 6.61
C VAL A 21 -4.54 -20.82 6.26
N ARG A 22 -4.58 -20.34 5.01
CA ARG A 22 -3.76 -19.21 4.55
C ARG A 22 -3.98 -17.97 5.41
N ASN A 23 -5.23 -17.62 5.68
CA ASN A 23 -5.57 -16.47 6.51
C ASN A 23 -5.08 -16.65 7.95
N LEU A 24 -5.23 -17.84 8.53
CA LEU A 24 -4.77 -18.15 9.87
C LEU A 24 -3.25 -18.05 9.99
N VAL A 25 -2.52 -18.60 9.01
CA VAL A 25 -1.05 -18.50 8.96
C VAL A 25 -0.62 -17.05 8.82
N SER A 26 -1.23 -16.30 7.90
CA SER A 26 -0.92 -14.89 7.63
C SER A 26 -1.16 -14.01 8.87
N THR A 27 -2.32 -14.13 9.50
CA THR A 27 -2.67 -13.35 10.71
C THR A 27 -1.82 -13.73 11.92
N THR A 28 -1.49 -15.03 12.07
CA THR A 28 -0.61 -15.50 13.15
C THR A 28 0.83 -14.98 12.95
N LEU A 29 1.33 -15.01 11.72
CA LEU A 29 2.64 -14.47 11.37
C LEU A 29 2.69 -12.97 11.66
N HIS A 30 1.67 -12.21 11.22
CA HIS A 30 1.57 -10.79 11.48
C HIS A 30 1.64 -10.50 13.00
N ARG A 31 0.86 -11.22 13.80
CA ARG A 31 0.87 -11.07 15.27
C ARG A 31 2.25 -11.35 15.87
N LYS A 32 2.88 -12.48 15.52
CA LYS A 32 4.19 -12.87 16.06
C LYS A 32 5.29 -11.90 15.65
N TRP A 33 5.28 -11.47 14.39
CA TRP A 33 6.27 -10.52 13.88
C TRP A 33 6.12 -9.15 14.51
N ARG A 34 4.88 -8.65 14.69
CA ARG A 34 4.64 -7.41 15.46
C ARG A 34 5.24 -7.49 16.86
N GLY A 35 5.00 -8.59 17.59
CA GLY A 35 5.57 -8.77 18.93
C GLY A 35 7.10 -8.85 18.95
N TRP A 36 7.72 -9.43 17.92
CA TRP A 36 9.17 -9.45 17.78
C TRP A 36 9.75 -8.06 17.50
N LEU A 37 9.16 -7.30 16.56
CA LEU A 37 9.60 -5.94 16.23
C LEU A 37 9.47 -5.00 17.43
N ASP A 38 8.34 -5.06 18.14
CA ASP A 38 8.09 -4.27 19.34
C ASP A 38 9.19 -4.51 20.39
N ASN A 39 9.56 -5.77 20.63
CA ASN A 39 10.66 -6.12 21.53
C ASN A 39 12.01 -5.56 21.07
N GLN A 40 12.32 -5.64 19.76
CA GLN A 40 13.57 -5.09 19.20
C GLN A 40 13.64 -3.56 19.35
N PHE A 41 12.54 -2.85 19.04
CA PHE A 41 12.49 -1.40 19.21
C PHE A 41 12.59 -1.00 20.68
N ASN A 42 11.90 -1.72 21.57
CA ASN A 42 11.96 -1.44 23.01
C ASN A 42 13.39 -1.61 23.55
N GLN A 43 14.09 -2.68 23.14
CA GLN A 43 15.51 -2.87 23.48
C GLN A 43 16.40 -1.74 22.94
N ALA A 44 16.18 -1.29 21.71
CA ALA A 44 16.96 -0.21 21.11
C ALA A 44 16.70 1.17 21.75
N LEU A 45 15.45 1.46 22.13
CA LEU A 45 15.05 2.71 22.78
C LEU A 45 15.57 2.81 24.22
N LEU A 46 15.53 1.68 24.94
CA LEU A 46 15.97 1.56 26.33
C LEU A 46 17.44 1.16 26.46
N ASP A 47 18.21 1.25 25.37
CA ASP A 47 19.65 1.00 25.40
C ASP A 47 20.38 2.01 26.31
N GLY A 48 21.51 1.61 26.88
CA GLY A 48 22.28 2.38 27.87
C GLY A 48 22.80 3.72 27.35
N ASN A 49 22.77 3.95 26.04
CA ASN A 49 23.12 5.21 25.40
C ASN A 49 21.99 6.26 25.40
N HIS A 50 20.89 6.01 26.12
CA HIS A 50 19.74 6.92 26.22
C HIS A 50 19.16 7.29 24.85
N THR A 51 19.05 6.31 23.95
CA THR A 51 18.57 6.50 22.57
C THR A 51 17.22 7.20 22.50
N HIS A 52 16.31 6.91 23.45
CA HIS A 52 15.03 7.61 23.59
C HIS A 52 15.18 9.13 23.76
N PHE A 53 16.17 9.59 24.53
CA PHE A 53 16.42 11.01 24.75
C PHE A 53 16.99 11.66 23.48
N HIS A 54 17.97 11.03 22.84
CA HIS A 54 18.58 11.54 21.61
C HIS A 54 17.63 11.53 20.41
N ALA A 55 16.73 10.55 20.33
CA ALA A 55 15.73 10.50 19.26
C ALA A 55 14.73 11.65 19.38
N GLN A 56 14.33 12.01 20.61
CA GLN A 56 13.38 13.10 20.85
C GLN A 56 14.03 14.49 20.80
N HIS A 57 15.30 14.60 21.18
CA HIS A 57 16.05 15.87 21.25
C HIS A 57 17.14 15.99 20.18
N GLY A 58 17.02 15.23 19.09
CA GLY A 58 17.98 15.21 17.99
C GLY A 58 18.29 16.62 17.51
N SER A 59 19.56 17.01 17.59
CA SER A 59 20.01 18.37 17.28
C SER A 59 19.78 18.72 15.82
N ALA A 60 19.13 19.87 15.56
CA ALA A 60 19.04 20.45 14.21
C ALA A 60 20.41 20.68 13.55
N ALA A 61 21.49 20.73 14.34
CA ALA A 61 22.88 20.82 13.88
C ALA A 61 23.39 19.60 13.08
N SER A 62 22.76 18.43 13.22
CA SER A 62 23.12 17.21 12.47
C SER A 62 22.29 17.00 11.20
N GLY A 63 21.37 17.93 10.85
CA GLY A 63 20.48 17.79 9.70
C GLY A 63 19.42 16.67 9.82
N ILE A 64 19.42 15.94 10.94
CA ILE A 64 18.43 14.92 11.26
C ILE A 64 17.32 15.58 12.08
N VAL A 65 16.16 15.78 11.47
CA VAL A 65 14.96 16.27 12.15
C VAL A 65 14.50 15.21 13.15
N ALA A 66 14.37 15.58 14.42
CA ALA A 66 13.83 14.71 15.45
C ALA A 66 12.44 14.18 15.01
N PRO A 67 12.19 12.85 15.02
CA PRO A 67 10.91 12.32 14.57
C PRO A 67 9.77 12.80 15.48
N ASP A 68 8.70 13.31 14.87
CA ASP A 68 7.47 13.67 15.57
C ASP A 68 6.69 12.42 16.00
N ASN A 69 6.13 12.44 17.22
CA ASN A 69 5.26 11.37 17.77
C ASN A 69 5.85 9.95 17.63
N ILE A 70 7.06 9.74 18.16
CA ILE A 70 7.81 8.46 18.08
C ILE A 70 6.96 7.28 18.56
N ASP A 71 6.18 7.46 19.62
CA ASP A 71 5.28 6.46 20.19
C ASP A 71 4.19 6.04 19.18
N GLN A 72 3.52 7.02 18.56
CA GLN A 72 2.50 6.76 17.54
C GLN A 72 3.14 6.13 16.30
N ARG A 73 4.28 6.66 15.85
CA ARG A 73 5.00 6.15 14.69
C ARG A 73 5.43 4.70 14.87
N ILE A 74 5.94 4.30 16.03
CA ILE A 74 6.36 2.91 16.26
C ILE A 74 5.15 1.97 16.17
N GLN A 75 4.03 2.30 16.82
CA GLN A 75 2.86 1.41 16.84
C GLN A 75 2.16 1.29 15.49
N GLU A 76 1.98 2.42 14.77
CA GLU A 76 1.32 2.47 13.47
C GLU A 76 2.25 1.93 12.37
N SER A 77 3.53 2.34 12.35
CA SER A 77 4.46 1.90 11.30
C SER A 77 4.78 0.41 11.39
N ILE A 78 4.93 -0.16 12.60
CA ILE A 78 5.13 -1.62 12.73
C ILE A 78 3.92 -2.38 12.19
N LYS A 79 2.71 -1.90 12.47
CA LYS A 79 1.47 -2.51 11.98
C LYS A 79 1.41 -2.47 10.46
N ASP A 80 1.60 -1.29 9.88
CA ASP A 80 1.43 -1.06 8.46
C ASP A 80 2.54 -1.74 7.65
N MET A 81 3.78 -1.70 8.14
CA MET A 81 4.91 -2.39 7.51
C MET A 81 4.71 -3.90 7.48
N THR A 82 4.34 -4.50 8.63
CA THR A 82 4.19 -5.97 8.73
C THR A 82 3.01 -6.46 7.89
N GLY A 83 1.87 -5.76 7.97
CA GLY A 83 0.70 -6.04 7.13
C GLY A 83 1.00 -5.88 5.65
N GLY A 84 1.68 -4.79 5.27
CA GLY A 84 2.07 -4.50 3.88
C GLY A 84 3.04 -5.53 3.31
N ALA A 85 4.08 -5.92 4.06
CA ALA A 85 5.06 -6.91 3.63
C ALA A 85 4.43 -8.29 3.40
N ILE A 86 3.56 -8.73 4.33
CA ILE A 86 2.83 -9.99 4.17
C ILE A 86 1.87 -9.92 2.97
N GLY A 87 1.14 -8.82 2.82
CA GLY A 87 0.25 -8.60 1.67
C GLY A 87 0.98 -8.67 0.34
N LEU A 88 2.15 -8.02 0.23
CA LEU A 88 3.00 -8.06 -0.96
C LEU A 88 3.50 -9.47 -1.25
N ALA A 89 4.01 -10.19 -0.25
CA ALA A 89 4.48 -11.57 -0.43
C ALA A 89 3.36 -12.48 -0.95
N MET A 90 2.16 -12.36 -0.37
CA MET A 90 0.98 -13.11 -0.81
C MET A 90 0.54 -12.72 -2.23
N GLY A 91 0.62 -11.43 -2.57
CA GLY A 91 0.32 -10.93 -3.91
C GLY A 91 1.28 -11.48 -4.96
N VAL A 92 2.60 -11.45 -4.70
CA VAL A 92 3.63 -11.99 -5.60
C VAL A 92 3.43 -13.48 -5.83
N LEU A 93 3.18 -14.25 -4.77
CA LEU A 93 2.87 -15.68 -4.90
C LEU A 93 1.60 -15.90 -5.74
N GLY A 94 0.56 -15.11 -5.50
CA GLY A 94 -0.68 -15.18 -6.28
C GLY A 94 -0.46 -14.92 -7.76
N VAL A 95 0.31 -13.89 -8.11
CA VAL A 95 0.66 -13.56 -9.50
C VAL A 95 1.50 -14.67 -10.12
N ALA A 96 2.51 -15.19 -9.42
CA ALA A 96 3.37 -16.26 -9.92
C ALA A 96 2.57 -17.55 -10.21
N THR A 97 1.70 -17.94 -9.28
CA THR A 97 0.82 -19.11 -9.46
C THR A 97 -0.16 -18.89 -10.61
N SER A 98 -0.75 -17.71 -10.72
CA SER A 98 -1.63 -17.36 -11.84
C SER A 98 -0.91 -17.42 -13.17
N LEU A 99 0.31 -16.88 -13.26
CA LEU A 99 1.10 -16.89 -14.48
C LEU A 99 1.48 -18.32 -14.89
N TYR A 100 1.79 -19.19 -13.93
CA TYR A 100 2.06 -20.60 -14.18
C TYR A 100 0.84 -21.31 -14.78
N PHE A 101 -0.32 -21.26 -14.13
CA PHE A 101 -1.52 -21.95 -14.60
C PHE A 101 -2.10 -21.36 -15.89
N ILE A 102 -2.14 -20.03 -16.02
CA ILE A 102 -2.60 -19.38 -17.25
C ILE A 102 -1.63 -19.68 -18.38
N GLY A 103 -0.31 -19.58 -18.12
CA GLY A 103 0.72 -19.86 -19.11
C GLY A 103 0.67 -21.30 -19.63
N GLU A 104 0.52 -22.28 -18.73
CA GLU A 104 0.34 -23.69 -19.10
C GLU A 104 -0.90 -23.90 -19.98
N ASN A 105 -2.05 -23.33 -19.59
CA ASN A 105 -3.28 -23.43 -20.38
C ASN A 105 -3.14 -22.74 -21.75
N LEU A 106 -2.50 -21.57 -21.81
CA LEU A 106 -2.32 -20.81 -23.05
C LEU A 106 -1.42 -21.53 -24.05
N ILE A 107 -0.36 -22.20 -23.56
CA ILE A 107 0.51 -23.03 -24.39
C ILE A 107 -0.26 -24.26 -24.88
N GLY A 108 -1.05 -24.89 -24.01
CA GLY A 108 -1.86 -26.07 -24.34
C GLY A 108 -3.02 -25.80 -25.31
N SER A 109 -3.54 -24.57 -25.35
CA SER A 109 -4.67 -24.17 -26.20
C SER A 109 -4.27 -23.29 -27.40
N SER A 110 -2.97 -23.13 -27.67
CA SER A 110 -2.51 -22.20 -28.71
C SER A 110 -2.89 -22.65 -30.12
N VAL A 111 -3.39 -21.70 -30.92
CA VAL A 111 -3.79 -21.91 -32.31
C VAL A 111 -2.95 -21.02 -33.26
N GLU A 112 -2.88 -21.40 -34.54
CA GLU A 112 -2.23 -20.60 -35.58
C GLU A 112 -2.95 -19.26 -35.83
N VAL A 113 -2.18 -18.17 -35.90
CA VAL A 113 -2.70 -16.82 -36.17
C VAL A 113 -2.42 -16.42 -37.61
N LYS A 114 -3.47 -16.02 -38.34
CA LYS A 114 -3.33 -15.46 -39.70
C LYS A 114 -2.42 -14.23 -39.69
N GLY A 115 -1.35 -14.27 -40.50
CA GLY A 115 -0.33 -13.22 -40.60
C GLY A 115 0.97 -13.48 -39.83
N LEU A 116 0.99 -14.50 -38.96
CA LEU A 116 2.17 -14.95 -38.21
C LEU A 116 2.44 -16.45 -38.45
N GLU A 117 2.17 -16.92 -39.66
CA GLU A 117 2.24 -18.34 -40.07
C GLU A 117 3.64 -18.96 -39.85
N PHE A 118 4.71 -18.14 -39.79
CA PHE A 118 6.06 -18.59 -39.46
C PHE A 118 6.21 -19.15 -38.03
N LEU A 119 5.32 -18.78 -37.10
CA LEU A 119 5.33 -19.26 -35.71
C LEU A 119 4.49 -20.53 -35.50
N GLY A 120 3.82 -21.04 -36.53
CA GLY A 120 2.97 -22.23 -36.49
C GLY A 120 1.92 -22.15 -35.38
N GLY A 121 1.60 -23.29 -34.75
CA GLY A 121 0.61 -23.41 -33.66
C GLY A 121 0.86 -22.53 -32.43
N TYR A 122 2.03 -21.89 -32.31
CA TYR A 122 2.38 -21.01 -31.20
C TYR A 122 2.15 -19.51 -31.48
N GLY A 123 1.61 -19.14 -32.65
CA GLY A 123 1.41 -17.75 -33.04
C GLY A 123 0.60 -16.94 -32.01
N THR A 124 -0.47 -17.53 -31.45
CA THR A 124 -1.32 -16.88 -30.43
C THR A 124 -0.58 -16.72 -29.11
N ALA A 125 0.14 -17.76 -28.65
CA ALA A 125 0.92 -17.70 -27.43
C ALA A 125 2.03 -16.63 -27.48
N VAL A 126 2.77 -16.53 -28.59
CA VAL A 126 3.86 -15.54 -28.73
C VAL A 126 3.33 -14.11 -28.71
N LEU A 127 2.22 -13.84 -29.42
CA LEU A 127 1.58 -12.52 -29.41
C LEU A 127 1.01 -12.17 -28.02
N ALA A 128 0.38 -13.13 -27.34
CA ALA A 128 -0.13 -12.95 -25.99
C ALA A 128 1.00 -12.67 -24.99
N PHE A 129 2.10 -13.43 -25.04
CA PHE A 129 3.26 -13.19 -24.18
C PHE A 129 3.93 -11.85 -24.48
N LEU A 130 4.05 -11.43 -25.74
CA LEU A 130 4.57 -10.11 -26.09
C LEU A 130 3.67 -8.98 -25.58
N ALA A 131 2.35 -9.11 -25.75
CA ALA A 131 1.40 -8.14 -25.24
C ALA A 131 1.47 -8.02 -23.70
N VAL A 132 1.54 -9.15 -23.00
CA VAL A 132 1.73 -9.19 -21.54
C VAL A 132 3.09 -8.60 -21.13
N ALA A 133 4.16 -8.94 -21.84
CA ALA A 133 5.51 -8.47 -21.55
C ALA A 133 5.68 -6.95 -21.72
N ILE A 134 4.86 -6.32 -22.55
CA ILE A 134 4.85 -4.85 -22.71
C ILE A 134 3.86 -4.21 -21.74
N TYR A 135 2.64 -4.76 -21.66
CA TYR A 135 1.54 -4.18 -20.89
C TYR A 135 1.82 -4.22 -19.37
N VAL A 136 2.30 -5.35 -18.84
CA VAL A 136 2.49 -5.52 -17.39
C VAL A 136 3.58 -4.58 -16.85
N PRO A 137 4.80 -4.50 -17.42
CA PRO A 137 5.82 -3.59 -16.91
C PRO A 137 5.43 -2.12 -17.04
N LEU A 138 4.77 -1.74 -18.14
CA LEU A 138 4.33 -0.37 -18.36
C LEU A 138 3.31 0.07 -17.30
N ASN A 139 2.29 -0.75 -17.04
CA ASN A 139 1.31 -0.45 -15.99
C ASN A 139 1.92 -0.49 -14.59
N THR A 140 2.81 -1.44 -14.32
CA THR A 140 3.52 -1.54 -13.03
C THR A 140 4.37 -0.29 -12.79
N TRP A 141 5.06 0.21 -13.80
CA TRP A 141 5.85 1.44 -13.70
C TRP A 141 4.98 2.66 -13.36
N ILE A 142 3.83 2.81 -14.02
CA ILE A 142 2.87 3.89 -13.72
C ILE A 142 2.36 3.76 -12.28
N ALA A 143 1.94 2.56 -11.88
CA ALA A 143 1.41 2.28 -10.55
C ALA A 143 2.44 2.57 -9.44
N VAL A 144 3.69 2.14 -9.61
CA VAL A 144 4.77 2.41 -8.63
C VAL A 144 5.05 3.90 -8.53
N LYS A 145 5.03 4.63 -9.64
CA LYS A 145 5.26 6.08 -9.63
C LYS A 145 4.13 6.84 -8.94
N LEU A 146 2.88 6.48 -9.20
CA LEU A 146 1.70 7.05 -8.53
C LEU A 146 1.68 6.69 -7.04
N GLY A 147 1.96 5.44 -6.69
CA GLY A 147 2.01 4.96 -5.31
C GLY A 147 3.04 5.71 -4.47
N ARG A 148 4.28 5.89 -4.97
CA ARG A 148 5.32 6.68 -4.29
C ARG A 148 4.92 8.14 -4.09
N LEU A 149 4.14 8.69 -5.01
CA LEU A 149 3.68 10.08 -4.92
C LEU A 149 2.56 10.21 -3.88
N LEU A 150 1.61 9.27 -3.87
CA LEU A 150 0.57 9.16 -2.84
C LEU A 150 1.17 8.98 -1.44
N GLU A 151 2.14 8.06 -1.28
CA GLU A 151 2.84 7.83 -0.03
C GLU A 151 3.47 9.12 0.53
N ARG A 152 4.22 9.84 -0.31
CA ARG A 152 4.85 11.12 0.08
C ARG A 152 3.82 12.17 0.49
N LEU A 153 2.69 12.25 -0.19
CA LEU A 153 1.62 13.20 0.16
C LEU A 153 0.91 12.78 1.45
N ASN A 154 0.69 11.49 1.66
CA ASN A 154 0.05 10.96 2.86
C ASN A 154 0.92 11.21 4.10
N VAL A 155 2.23 11.00 4.01
CA VAL A 155 3.17 11.33 5.10
C VAL A 155 3.15 12.83 5.41
N ARG A 156 3.15 13.69 4.38
CA ARG A 156 3.04 15.14 4.57
C ARG A 156 1.72 15.54 5.22
N MET A 157 0.62 14.87 4.85
CA MET A 157 -0.69 15.10 5.44
C MET A 157 -0.69 14.79 6.94
N GLN A 158 -0.21 13.59 7.31
CA GLN A 158 -0.09 13.17 8.70
C GLN A 158 0.78 14.12 9.53
N GLN A 159 1.88 14.63 8.96
CA GLN A 159 2.74 15.62 9.62
C GLN A 159 2.03 16.98 9.80
N ALA A 160 1.30 17.45 8.78
CA ALA A 160 0.57 18.72 8.84
C ALA A 160 -0.59 18.64 9.87
N GLU A 161 -1.39 17.57 9.83
CA GLU A 161 -2.44 17.30 10.81
C GLU A 161 -1.88 17.09 12.22
N GLY A 162 -0.76 16.38 12.34
CA GLY A 162 -0.05 16.17 13.60
C GLY A 162 0.42 17.46 14.24
N SER A 163 0.98 18.37 13.43
CA SER A 163 1.43 19.69 13.88
C SER A 163 0.25 20.56 14.35
N TYR A 164 -0.83 20.60 13.57
CA TYR A 164 -2.06 21.31 13.93
C TYR A 164 -2.67 20.79 15.22
N ARG A 165 -2.78 19.46 15.37
CA ARG A 165 -3.30 18.81 16.57
C ARG A 165 -2.42 19.08 17.80
N SER A 166 -1.10 18.98 17.66
CA SER A 166 -0.16 19.21 18.76
C SER A 166 -0.28 20.65 19.31
N GLU A 167 -0.38 21.61 18.40
CA GLU A 167 -0.55 23.00 18.74
C GLU A 167 -1.90 23.28 19.40
N LEU A 168 -2.98 22.69 18.90
CA LEU A 168 -4.30 22.81 19.52
C LEU A 168 -4.30 22.27 20.95
N ILE A 169 -3.64 21.14 21.21
CA ILE A 169 -3.52 20.60 22.56
C ILE A 169 -2.67 21.54 23.45
N THR A 170 -1.61 22.13 22.90
CA THR A 170 -0.75 23.08 23.62
C THR A 170 -1.50 24.36 23.98
N PHE A 171 -2.30 24.90 23.06
CA PHE A 171 -3.23 25.99 23.30
C PHE A 171 -4.19 25.67 24.43
N LEU A 172 -4.87 24.51 24.39
CA LEU A 172 -5.83 24.13 25.41
C LEU A 172 -5.18 23.99 26.80
N ARG A 173 -3.95 23.46 26.86
CA ARG A 173 -3.17 23.42 28.10
C ARG A 173 -2.75 24.80 28.63
N ARG A 174 -2.57 25.78 27.75
CA ARG A 174 -2.17 27.16 28.09
C ARG A 174 -3.32 28.17 28.02
N SER A 175 -4.56 27.68 27.96
CA SER A 175 -5.77 28.48 27.72
C SER A 175 -5.91 29.66 28.68
N PHE A 176 -5.60 29.45 29.97
CA PHE A 176 -5.60 30.52 30.96
C PHE A 176 -4.62 31.65 30.64
N HIS A 177 -3.39 31.33 30.21
CA HIS A 177 -2.39 32.33 29.86
C HIS A 177 -2.77 33.10 28.60
N VAL A 178 -3.34 32.41 27.61
CA VAL A 178 -3.82 33.05 26.38
C VAL A 178 -4.96 34.02 26.69
N ALA A 179 -5.93 33.61 27.50
CA ALA A 179 -7.03 34.48 27.93
C ALA A 179 -6.54 35.65 28.80
N ALA A 180 -5.61 35.41 29.73
CA ALA A 180 -5.04 36.45 30.57
C ALA A 180 -4.24 37.50 29.77
N SER A 181 -3.58 37.08 28.68
CA SER A 181 -2.82 37.97 27.79
C SER A 181 -3.61 38.55 26.63
N HIS A 182 -4.90 38.22 26.48
CA HIS A 182 -5.71 38.55 25.28
C HIS A 182 -5.01 38.12 23.98
N GLY A 183 -4.44 36.91 23.98
CA GLY A 183 -3.60 36.36 22.91
C GLY A 183 -4.37 35.64 21.79
N GLU A 184 -5.70 35.72 21.76
CA GLU A 184 -6.57 34.94 20.87
C GLU A 184 -6.30 35.22 19.38
N ASP A 185 -6.05 36.48 19.00
CA ASP A 185 -5.76 36.86 17.62
C ASP A 185 -4.44 36.26 17.11
N VAL A 186 -3.42 36.21 17.98
CA VAL A 186 -2.14 35.57 17.66
C VAL A 186 -2.34 34.07 17.44
N GLN A 187 -3.07 33.41 18.35
CA GLN A 187 -3.38 31.99 18.24
C GLN A 187 -4.17 31.68 16.97
N LYS A 188 -5.15 32.51 16.62
CA LYS A 188 -5.94 32.38 15.39
C LYS A 188 -5.06 32.46 14.14
N SER A 189 -4.20 33.48 14.06
CA SER A 189 -3.30 33.64 12.89
C SER A 189 -2.36 32.45 12.72
N MET A 190 -1.92 31.86 13.82
CA MET A 190 -1.04 30.70 13.82
C MET A 190 -1.79 29.42 13.41
N HIS A 191 -3.01 29.19 13.90
CA HIS A 191 -3.85 28.08 13.45
C HIS A 191 -4.19 28.19 11.95
N ASP A 192 -4.52 29.39 11.46
CA ASP A 192 -4.80 29.64 10.04
C ASP A 192 -3.58 29.29 9.19
N ARG A 193 -2.38 29.67 9.62
CA ARG A 193 -1.13 29.33 8.94
C ARG A 193 -0.87 27.83 8.88
N LEU A 194 -1.08 27.10 9.99
CA LEU A 194 -0.90 25.64 10.02
C LEU A 194 -1.95 24.94 9.13
N TYR A 195 -3.18 25.44 9.09
CA TYR A 195 -4.23 24.88 8.27
C TYR A 195 -3.98 25.04 6.77
N VAL A 196 -3.31 26.11 6.34
CA VAL A 196 -2.89 26.29 4.93
C VAL A 196 -2.02 25.13 4.44
N ASP A 197 -1.18 24.54 5.30
CA ASP A 197 -0.34 23.40 4.92
C ASP A 197 -1.16 22.11 4.77
N ILE A 198 -2.21 21.94 5.58
CA ILE A 198 -3.21 20.86 5.44
C ILE A 198 -3.95 21.04 4.11
N ASP A 199 -4.52 22.22 3.86
CA ASP A 199 -5.31 22.52 2.66
C ASP A 199 -4.52 22.29 1.35
N LYS A 200 -3.29 22.82 1.29
CA LYS A 200 -2.41 22.61 0.13
C LYS A 200 -2.06 21.14 -0.10
N THR A 201 -1.81 20.40 0.98
CA THR A 201 -1.49 18.97 0.90
C THR A 201 -2.71 18.17 0.47
N TRP A 202 -3.87 18.50 1.03
CA TRP A 202 -5.16 17.91 0.67
C TRP A 202 -5.46 18.10 -0.81
N GLY A 203 -5.35 19.33 -1.33
CA GLY A 203 -5.61 19.62 -2.73
C GLY A 203 -4.76 18.78 -3.67
N ARG A 204 -3.45 18.64 -3.36
CA ARG A 204 -2.55 17.75 -4.13
C ARG A 204 -2.93 16.29 -4.00
N LEU A 205 -3.27 15.83 -2.80
CA LEU A 205 -3.70 14.46 -2.56
C LEU A 205 -4.96 14.13 -3.38
N ASN A 206 -5.94 15.04 -3.42
CA ASN A 206 -7.18 14.85 -4.16
C ASN A 206 -6.95 14.70 -5.68
N ILE A 207 -6.08 15.55 -6.26
CA ILE A 207 -5.72 15.47 -7.69
C ILE A 207 -5.09 14.12 -8.01
N VAL A 208 -4.16 13.67 -7.17
CA VAL A 208 -3.43 12.42 -7.39
C VAL A 208 -4.32 11.21 -7.17
N ASN A 209 -5.17 11.24 -6.15
CA ASN A 209 -6.13 10.17 -5.88
C ASN A 209 -7.17 10.04 -7.02
N THR A 210 -7.64 11.17 -7.56
CA THR A 210 -8.51 11.20 -8.74
C THR A 210 -7.82 10.61 -9.97
N SER A 211 -6.54 10.95 -10.17
CA SER A 211 -5.72 10.40 -11.26
C SER A 211 -5.52 8.89 -11.10
N TYR A 212 -5.27 8.43 -9.86
CA TYR A 212 -5.13 7.01 -9.53
C TYR A 212 -6.44 6.25 -9.79
N THR A 213 -7.58 6.78 -9.36
CA THR A 213 -8.91 6.20 -9.59
C THR A 213 -9.19 6.07 -11.09
N SER A 214 -8.87 7.10 -11.88
CA SER A 214 -9.01 7.07 -13.34
C SER A 214 -8.13 5.99 -13.98
N PHE A 215 -6.88 5.86 -13.52
CA PHE A 215 -5.97 4.81 -13.97
C PHE A 215 -6.50 3.41 -13.64
N GLU A 216 -7.01 3.21 -12.42
CA GLU A 216 -7.59 1.94 -11.98
C GLU A 216 -8.78 1.53 -12.84
N LEU A 217 -9.68 2.47 -13.18
CA LEU A 217 -10.81 2.22 -14.08
C LEU A 217 -10.35 1.76 -15.47
N ILE A 218 -9.33 2.41 -16.05
CA ILE A 218 -8.77 2.03 -17.35
C ILE A 218 -8.11 0.65 -17.28
N TYR A 219 -7.33 0.41 -16.24
CA TYR A 219 -6.65 -0.88 -16.01
C TYR A 219 -7.67 -2.02 -15.90
N ASN A 220 -8.71 -1.85 -15.08
CA ASN A 220 -9.76 -2.84 -14.90
C ASN A 220 -10.57 -3.07 -16.18
N PHE A 221 -10.87 -2.01 -16.94
CA PHE A 221 -11.57 -2.12 -18.22
C PHE A 221 -10.77 -2.93 -19.23
N VAL A 222 -9.47 -2.63 -19.39
CA VAL A 222 -8.59 -3.36 -20.30
C VAL A 222 -8.41 -4.80 -19.84
N GLY A 223 -8.18 -5.03 -18.55
CA GLY A 223 -8.05 -6.37 -17.96
C GLY A 223 -9.30 -7.24 -18.19
N ALA A 224 -10.49 -6.71 -17.89
CA ALA A 224 -11.75 -7.43 -18.11
C ALA A 224 -11.97 -7.77 -19.59
N ARG A 225 -11.57 -6.86 -20.49
CA ARG A 225 -11.75 -7.04 -21.93
C ARG A 225 -10.75 -8.03 -22.54
N ILE A 226 -9.52 -8.07 -22.04
CA ILE A 226 -8.55 -9.11 -22.37
C ILE A 226 -9.06 -10.48 -21.90
N VAL A 227 -9.57 -10.59 -20.67
CA VAL A 227 -10.14 -11.85 -20.15
C VAL A 227 -11.37 -12.28 -20.95
N ALA A 228 -12.23 -11.34 -21.38
CA ALA A 228 -13.42 -11.64 -22.15
C ALA A 228 -13.12 -12.13 -23.59
N TYR A 229 -12.03 -11.65 -24.20
CA TYR A 229 -11.66 -12.03 -25.57
C TYR A 229 -10.61 -13.15 -25.64
N ALA A 230 -9.95 -13.49 -24.53
CA ALA A 230 -9.00 -14.60 -24.45
C ALA A 230 -9.57 -16.00 -24.84
N PRO A 231 -10.85 -16.35 -24.58
CA PRO A 231 -11.40 -17.64 -25.00
C PRO A 231 -11.76 -17.72 -26.49
N GLY A 232 -11.63 -16.62 -27.24
CA GLY A 232 -12.05 -16.51 -28.64
C GLY A 232 -10.92 -16.28 -29.65
N LEU A 233 -9.66 -16.36 -29.21
CA LEU A 233 -8.45 -16.31 -30.04
C LEU A 233 -7.78 -17.68 -30.13
#